data_AF-K2FT89-F1
#
_entry.id   AF-K2FT89-F1
#
_cell.length_a   1.000
_cell.length_b   1.000
_cell.length_c   1.000
_cell.angle_alpha   90.00
_cell.angle_beta   90.00
_cell.angle_gamma   90.00
#
_symmetry.space_group_name_H-M   'P 1'
#
loop_
_entity.id
_entity.type
_entity.pdbx_description
1 polymer ?
#
loop_
_entity_poly.entity_id
_entity_poly.type
_entity_poly.pdbx_seq_one_letter_code
_entity_poly.pdbx_strand_id
1 'polypeptide(L)'
;MKKISHISLIILVWMSSFGILYADSQYNEFVRQSDSLCRFNEENQNLLKVDDPPYMSYLDPNLDSNFNEYLERLKVNASLNPEDTPFKKATIVYKETINQMFNCAMLNSKLKIWEKILNKLSKNDSESNILKSLKNQNTNIKQLVSDNWCRDFPETDTNTNFKVILLDNAFRQNCIYRHYLNYMDNYLKNNINVTFAKNSWKPLDSKTTSDLIKKSTTDIDSEIIHSNNTLKQALVWYSEFENTYWIHVLLLFIYDDFIKMRNNLNKFLNPLSQLYYKIPQAQWK
;
A
#
# COMPACT_ATOMS: atom_id res chain seq x y z
N MET A 1 -25.78 53.80 -24.36
CA MET A 1 -25.36 53.00 -23.19
C MET A 1 -24.99 51.58 -23.64
N LYS A 2 -23.69 51.28 -23.83
CA LYS A 2 -23.09 49.94 -23.99
C LYS A 2 -21.57 50.12 -24.14
N LYS A 3 -20.85 50.39 -23.04
CA LYS A 3 -19.38 50.50 -23.04
C LYS A 3 -18.70 49.84 -21.82
N ILE A 4 -19.46 49.18 -20.96
CA ILE A 4 -18.95 48.55 -19.72
C ILE A 4 -18.58 47.07 -19.94
N SER A 5 -18.95 46.45 -21.07
CA SER A 5 -18.78 45.00 -21.28
C SER A 5 -17.36 44.54 -21.62
N HIS A 6 -16.50 45.37 -22.21
CA HIS A 6 -15.19 44.91 -22.69
C HIS A 6 -14.08 44.99 -21.62
N ILE A 7 -14.14 45.95 -20.70
CA ILE A 7 -13.12 46.12 -19.66
C ILE A 7 -13.22 45.01 -18.61
N SER A 8 -14.44 44.63 -18.21
CA SER A 8 -14.64 43.51 -17.27
C SER A 8 -14.20 42.16 -17.84
N LEU A 9 -14.34 41.95 -19.15
CA LEU A 9 -13.92 40.71 -19.80
C LEU A 9 -12.39 40.60 -19.88
N ILE A 10 -11.70 41.71 -20.16
CA ILE A 10 -10.23 41.75 -20.21
C ILE A 10 -9.62 41.54 -18.82
N ILE A 11 -10.22 42.11 -17.76
CA ILE A 11 -9.76 41.93 -16.38
C ILE A 11 -9.96 40.48 -15.92
N LEU A 12 -11.10 39.85 -16.26
CA LEU A 12 -11.35 38.43 -15.96
C LEU A 12 -10.36 37.49 -16.68
N VAL A 13 -10.07 37.76 -17.96
CA VAL A 13 -9.07 36.99 -18.72
C VAL A 13 -7.68 37.17 -18.11
N TRP A 14 -7.27 38.39 -17.76
CA TRP A 14 -5.98 38.64 -17.11
C TRP A 14 -5.84 37.97 -15.75
N MET A 15 -6.88 37.99 -14.91
CA MET A 15 -6.85 37.31 -13.61
C MET A 15 -6.80 35.79 -13.74
N SER A 16 -7.46 35.21 -14.75
CA SER A 16 -7.37 33.77 -15.02
C SER A 16 -5.98 33.34 -15.49
N SER A 17 -5.32 34.14 -16.34
CA SER A 17 -3.97 33.84 -16.84
C SER A 17 -2.88 33.93 -15.76
N PHE A 18 -2.98 34.89 -14.84
CA PHE A 18 -2.05 34.99 -13.71
C PHE A 18 -2.22 33.86 -12.69
N GLY A 19 -3.45 33.42 -12.43
CA GLY A 19 -3.71 32.27 -11.56
C GLY A 19 -3.11 30.97 -12.08
N ILE A 20 -3.16 30.76 -13.40
CA ILE A 20 -2.57 29.58 -14.06
C ILE A 20 -1.03 29.61 -13.98
N LEU A 21 -0.39 30.75 -14.30
CA LEU A 21 1.07 30.87 -14.21
C LEU A 21 1.61 30.68 -12.79
N TYR A 22 0.88 31.12 -11.78
CA TYR A 22 1.26 30.93 -10.38
C TYR A 22 1.06 29.47 -9.91
N ALA A 23 0.00 28.81 -10.37
CA ALA A 23 -0.24 27.39 -10.13
C ALA A 23 0.90 26.50 -10.68
N ASP A 24 1.35 26.80 -11.90
CA ASP A 24 2.44 26.09 -12.55
C ASP A 24 3.77 26.29 -11.80
N SER A 25 4.03 27.50 -11.30
CA SER A 25 5.22 27.77 -10.48
C SER A 25 5.23 26.95 -9.19
N GLN A 26 4.10 26.83 -8.49
CA GLN A 26 4.00 26.05 -7.25
C GLN A 26 4.14 24.55 -7.51
N TYR A 27 3.57 24.04 -8.60
CA TYR A 27 3.71 22.64 -8.99
C TYR A 27 5.17 22.31 -9.38
N ASN A 28 5.82 23.19 -10.15
CA ASN A 28 7.23 23.02 -10.50
C ASN A 28 8.14 23.03 -9.27
N GLU A 29 7.81 23.82 -8.25
CA GLU A 29 8.52 23.77 -6.97
C GLU A 29 8.35 22.42 -6.27
N PHE A 30 7.13 21.88 -6.24
CA PHE A 30 6.87 20.52 -5.74
C PHE A 30 7.73 19.49 -6.47
N VAL A 31 7.70 19.45 -7.80
CA VAL A 31 8.47 18.48 -8.60
C VAL A 31 9.95 18.56 -8.24
N ARG A 32 10.51 19.78 -8.20
CA ARG A 32 11.92 20.01 -7.85
C ARG A 32 12.26 19.56 -6.43
N GLN A 33 11.41 19.86 -5.44
CA GLN A 33 11.63 19.46 -4.05
C GLN A 33 11.52 17.94 -3.89
N SER A 34 10.52 17.30 -4.49
CA SER A 34 10.37 15.85 -4.47
C SER A 34 11.57 15.14 -5.11
N ASP A 35 12.01 15.59 -6.28
CA ASP A 35 13.15 15.00 -6.99
C ASP A 35 14.49 15.19 -6.27
N SER A 36 14.63 16.22 -5.41
CA SER A 36 15.89 16.50 -4.73
C SER A 36 15.93 15.96 -3.31
N LEU A 37 14.84 16.05 -2.56
CA LEU A 37 14.78 15.76 -1.13
C LEU A 37 14.27 14.34 -0.84
N CYS A 38 13.56 13.71 -1.77
CA CYS A 38 13.01 12.37 -1.60
C CYS A 38 13.82 11.27 -2.31
N ARG A 39 15.05 11.56 -2.75
CA ARG A 39 15.98 10.53 -3.24
C ARG A 39 16.52 9.72 -2.07
N PHE A 40 15.98 8.52 -1.92
CA PHE A 40 16.54 7.48 -1.05
C PHE A 40 17.35 6.49 -1.90
N ASN A 41 18.18 5.68 -1.24
CA ASN A 41 19.21 4.84 -1.86
C ASN A 41 18.70 4.10 -3.12
N GLU A 42 19.14 4.52 -4.31
CA GLU A 42 18.69 3.97 -5.60
C GLU A 42 19.12 2.51 -5.81
N GLU A 43 20.07 2.03 -5.00
CA GLU A 43 20.52 0.63 -4.99
C GLU A 43 19.41 -0.31 -4.48
N ASN A 44 18.49 0.19 -3.65
CA ASN A 44 17.39 -0.61 -3.13
C ASN A 44 16.24 -0.64 -4.14
N GLN A 45 16.10 -1.78 -4.82
CA GLN A 45 15.05 -2.02 -5.81
C GLN A 45 13.65 -1.77 -5.21
N ASN A 46 12.78 -1.13 -6.00
CA ASN A 46 11.37 -0.91 -5.61
C ASN A 46 10.65 -2.25 -5.38
N LEU A 47 9.89 -2.36 -4.30
CA LEU A 47 9.06 -3.53 -3.98
C LEU A 47 7.95 -3.76 -5.01
N LEU A 48 7.52 -2.69 -5.67
CA LEU A 48 6.51 -2.72 -6.71
C LEU A 48 7.15 -2.80 -8.10
N LYS A 49 6.41 -3.42 -9.03
CA LYS A 49 6.71 -3.36 -10.48
C LYS A 49 6.13 -2.11 -11.16
N VAL A 50 5.48 -1.24 -10.39
CA VAL A 50 4.88 0.01 -10.86
C VAL A 50 5.77 1.18 -10.43
N ASP A 51 5.81 2.22 -11.26
CA ASP A 51 6.51 3.47 -10.98
C ASP A 51 5.81 4.25 -9.85
N ASP A 52 6.38 5.40 -9.46
CA ASP A 52 5.78 6.25 -8.43
C ASP A 52 4.40 6.79 -8.87
N PRO A 53 3.48 7.07 -7.92
CA PRO A 53 2.19 7.66 -8.24
C PRO A 53 2.33 8.97 -9.02
N PRO A 54 1.50 9.20 -10.05
CA PRO A 54 1.61 10.40 -10.88
C PRO A 54 0.92 11.59 -10.20
N TYR A 55 1.57 12.17 -9.19
CA TYR A 55 1.07 13.38 -8.52
C TYR A 55 1.10 14.58 -9.49
N MET A 56 -0.09 15.04 -9.91
CA MET A 56 -0.23 16.11 -10.90
C MET A 56 -0.70 17.42 -10.29
N SER A 57 -0.54 18.50 -11.05
CA SER A 57 -1.07 19.82 -10.69
C SER A 57 -2.55 19.74 -10.33
N TYR A 58 -2.96 20.55 -9.35
CA TYR A 58 -4.35 20.61 -8.85
C TYR A 58 -5.37 20.87 -9.97
N LEU A 59 -4.96 21.56 -11.03
CA LEU A 59 -5.79 21.94 -12.17
C LEU A 59 -5.69 20.98 -13.36
N ASP A 60 -4.89 19.91 -13.25
CA ASP A 60 -4.67 19.01 -14.38
C ASP A 60 -5.98 18.30 -14.77
N PRO A 61 -6.43 18.45 -16.04
CA PRO A 61 -7.68 17.83 -16.50
C PRO A 61 -7.60 16.30 -16.53
N ASN A 62 -6.40 15.72 -16.56
CA ASN A 62 -6.16 14.29 -16.64
C ASN A 62 -5.89 13.65 -15.26
N LEU A 63 -5.93 14.42 -14.16
CA LEU A 63 -5.64 13.93 -12.81
C LEU A 63 -6.38 12.62 -12.50
N ASP A 64 -7.70 12.59 -12.74
CA ASP A 64 -8.55 11.43 -12.47
C ASP A 64 -8.17 10.22 -13.34
N SER A 65 -7.92 10.45 -14.63
CA SER A 65 -7.53 9.40 -15.56
C SER A 65 -6.20 8.77 -15.14
N ASN A 66 -5.22 9.59 -14.78
CA ASN A 66 -3.88 9.13 -14.43
C ASN A 66 -3.85 8.41 -13.08
N PHE A 67 -4.63 8.88 -12.10
CA PHE A 67 -4.79 8.17 -10.84
C PHE A 67 -5.51 6.83 -11.01
N ASN A 68 -6.57 6.77 -11.82
CA ASN A 68 -7.25 5.50 -12.10
C ASN A 68 -6.33 4.52 -12.84
N GLU A 69 -5.62 4.97 -13.89
CA GLU A 69 -4.65 4.14 -14.61
C GLU A 69 -3.57 3.60 -13.67
N TYR A 70 -3.08 4.44 -12.75
CA TYR A 70 -2.12 4.02 -11.75
C TYR A 70 -2.68 2.97 -10.78
N LEU A 71 -3.90 3.14 -10.27
CA LEU A 71 -4.57 2.16 -9.40
C LEU A 71 -4.83 0.83 -10.13
N GLU A 72 -5.17 0.88 -11.42
CA GLU A 72 -5.31 -0.30 -12.27
C GLU A 72 -3.98 -1.03 -12.48
N ARG A 73 -2.88 -0.30 -12.66
CA ARG A 73 -1.52 -0.86 -12.72
C ARG A 73 -1.10 -1.49 -11.39
N LEU A 74 -1.52 -0.91 -10.26
CA LEU A 74 -1.31 -1.48 -8.92
C LEU A 74 -2.15 -2.73 -8.64
N LYS A 75 -3.16 -3.04 -9.47
CA LYS A 75 -4.13 -4.14 -9.27
C LYS A 75 -4.88 -4.08 -7.94
N VAL A 76 -5.11 -2.87 -7.44
CA VAL A 76 -5.93 -2.65 -6.23
C VAL A 76 -7.39 -2.45 -6.60
N ASN A 77 -8.30 -2.97 -5.78
CA ASN A 77 -9.74 -2.77 -5.95
C ASN A 77 -10.17 -1.45 -5.29
N ALA A 78 -9.63 -0.34 -5.76
CA ALA A 78 -9.98 1.01 -5.33
C ALA A 78 -10.64 1.75 -6.50
N SER A 79 -11.74 2.46 -6.22
CA SER A 79 -12.41 3.31 -7.20
C SER A 79 -12.39 4.75 -6.72
N LEU A 80 -12.00 5.66 -7.60
CA LEU A 80 -12.07 7.09 -7.32
C LEU A 80 -13.48 7.58 -7.69
N ASN A 81 -14.16 8.23 -6.74
CA ASN A 81 -15.41 8.91 -7.07
C ASN A 81 -15.07 10.18 -7.87
N PRO A 82 -15.69 10.41 -9.04
CA PRO A 82 -15.51 11.66 -9.80
C PRO A 82 -15.77 12.93 -8.97
N GLU A 83 -16.66 12.85 -7.99
CA GLU A 83 -17.00 13.95 -7.09
C GLU A 83 -15.95 14.20 -5.99
N ASP A 84 -15.00 13.28 -5.80
CA ASP A 84 -13.97 13.44 -4.79
C ASP A 84 -13.03 14.59 -5.16
N THR A 85 -12.61 15.34 -4.13
CA THR A 85 -11.64 16.40 -4.30
C THR A 85 -10.29 15.81 -4.72
N PRO A 86 -9.44 16.58 -5.44
CA PRO A 86 -8.06 16.18 -5.76
C PRO A 86 -7.29 15.69 -4.53
N PHE A 87 -7.54 16.30 -3.37
CA PHE A 87 -6.94 15.92 -2.08
C PHE A 87 -7.34 14.50 -1.69
N LYS A 88 -8.64 14.21 -1.67
CA LYS A 88 -9.14 12.88 -1.30
C LYS A 88 -8.67 11.80 -2.27
N LYS A 89 -8.63 12.10 -3.57
CA LYS A 89 -8.11 11.19 -4.60
C LYS A 89 -6.63 10.88 -4.38
N ALA A 90 -5.80 11.90 -4.14
CA ALA A 90 -4.39 11.73 -3.82
C ALA A 90 -4.18 10.91 -2.53
N THR A 91 -5.01 11.13 -1.51
CA THR A 91 -4.98 10.34 -0.28
C THR A 91 -5.30 8.85 -0.51
N ILE A 92 -6.28 8.54 -1.36
CA ILE A 92 -6.60 7.15 -1.73
C ILE A 92 -5.41 6.53 -2.45
N VAL A 93 -4.87 7.20 -3.47
CA VAL A 93 -3.72 6.74 -4.25
C VAL A 93 -2.51 6.46 -3.35
N TYR A 94 -2.21 7.37 -2.42
CA TYR A 94 -1.14 7.18 -1.44
C TYR A 94 -1.38 5.94 -0.55
N LYS A 95 -2.58 5.81 0.02
CA LYS A 95 -2.93 4.71 0.92
C LYS A 95 -2.81 3.36 0.22
N GLU A 96 -3.37 3.24 -0.99
CA GLU A 96 -3.28 2.01 -1.77
C GLU A 96 -1.85 1.68 -2.17
N THR A 97 -1.05 2.68 -2.53
CA THR A 97 0.38 2.49 -2.82
C THR A 97 1.11 1.92 -1.61
N ILE A 98 0.99 2.56 -0.45
CA ILE A 98 1.66 2.10 0.78
C ILE A 98 1.16 0.70 1.16
N ASN A 99 -0.15 0.46 1.14
CA ASN A 99 -0.71 -0.86 1.43
C ASN A 99 -0.12 -1.94 0.53
N GLN A 100 -0.02 -1.67 -0.77
CA GLN A 100 0.54 -2.62 -1.72
C GLN A 100 2.02 -2.89 -1.47
N MET A 101 2.80 -1.87 -1.12
CA MET A 101 4.22 -2.04 -0.75
C MET A 101 4.39 -2.92 0.48
N PHE A 102 3.59 -2.69 1.53
CA PHE A 102 3.60 -3.52 2.73
C PHE A 102 3.17 -4.96 2.43
N ASN A 103 2.16 -5.15 1.58
CA ASN A 103 1.72 -6.48 1.13
C ASN A 103 2.86 -7.20 0.39
N CYS A 104 3.52 -6.54 -0.55
CA CYS A 104 4.66 -7.11 -1.28
C CYS A 104 5.83 -7.44 -0.36
N ALA A 105 6.19 -6.54 0.56
CA ALA A 105 7.22 -6.81 1.55
C ALA A 105 6.86 -8.00 2.46
N MET A 106 5.60 -8.15 2.83
CA MET A 106 5.13 -9.28 3.62
C MET A 106 5.23 -10.58 2.83
N LEU A 107 4.72 -10.63 1.59
CA LEU A 107 4.75 -11.82 0.74
C LEU A 107 6.19 -12.26 0.45
N ASN A 108 7.08 -11.33 0.11
CA ASN A 108 8.49 -11.61 -0.15
C ASN A 108 9.22 -12.11 1.12
N SER A 109 8.94 -11.54 2.29
CA SER A 109 9.47 -12.06 3.56
C SER A 109 8.94 -13.46 3.88
N LYS A 110 7.68 -13.75 3.56
CA LYS A 110 7.14 -15.12 3.67
C LYS A 110 7.93 -16.07 2.76
N LEU A 111 8.05 -15.78 1.47
CA LEU A 111 8.82 -16.63 0.54
C LEU A 111 10.23 -16.92 1.06
N LYS A 112 10.96 -15.88 1.50
CA LYS A 112 12.31 -16.03 2.06
C LYS A 112 12.36 -16.96 3.27
N ILE A 113 11.41 -16.85 4.19
CA ILE A 113 11.34 -17.72 5.38
C ILE A 113 11.02 -19.16 4.99
N TRP A 114 10.07 -19.36 4.07
CA TRP A 114 9.65 -20.68 3.61
C TRP A 114 10.76 -21.41 2.85
N GLU A 115 11.50 -20.71 1.99
CA GLU A 115 12.65 -21.26 1.27
C GLU A 115 13.79 -21.64 2.21
N LYS A 116 14.08 -20.83 3.23
CA LYS A 116 15.05 -21.19 4.29
C LYS A 116 14.65 -22.47 5.03
N ILE A 117 13.37 -22.66 5.29
CA ILE A 117 12.84 -23.87 5.95
C ILE A 117 12.94 -25.08 5.00
N LEU A 118 12.50 -24.93 3.75
CA LEU A 118 12.58 -25.96 2.70
C LEU A 118 14.02 -26.45 2.48
N ASN A 119 14.98 -25.53 2.42
CA ASN A 119 16.40 -25.85 2.23
C ASN A 119 17.01 -26.60 3.43
N LYS A 120 16.48 -26.40 4.63
CA LYS A 120 16.90 -27.16 5.83
C LYS A 120 16.23 -28.54 5.90
N LEU A 121 14.95 -28.64 5.57
CA LEU A 121 14.18 -29.89 5.67
C LEU A 121 14.49 -30.88 4.54
N SER A 122 14.69 -30.40 3.31
CA SER A 122 15.00 -31.24 2.15
C SER A 122 16.29 -32.06 2.28
N LYS A 123 17.21 -31.64 3.15
CA LYS A 123 18.45 -32.38 3.46
C LYS A 123 18.23 -33.60 4.35
N ASN A 124 17.13 -33.63 5.12
CA ASN A 124 16.93 -34.62 6.18
C ASN A 124 15.75 -35.58 5.92
N ASP A 125 14.75 -35.21 5.11
CA ASP A 125 13.58 -36.09 4.90
C ASP A 125 12.81 -35.74 3.59
N SER A 126 13.12 -36.44 2.50
CA SER A 126 12.64 -36.11 1.14
C SER A 126 11.18 -36.52 0.85
N GLU A 127 10.57 -37.38 1.66
CA GLU A 127 9.23 -37.93 1.41
C GLU A 127 8.14 -37.45 2.40
N SER A 128 8.48 -36.55 3.33
CA SER A 128 7.52 -36.08 4.33
C SER A 128 6.32 -35.36 3.69
N ASN A 129 5.11 -35.71 4.13
CA ASN A 129 3.87 -35.01 3.77
C ASN A 129 3.93 -33.51 4.11
N ILE A 130 4.76 -33.14 5.08
CA ILE A 130 5.03 -31.76 5.47
C ILE A 130 5.75 -31.02 4.34
N LEU A 131 6.76 -31.65 3.73
CA LEU A 131 7.52 -31.08 2.61
C LEU A 131 6.61 -30.82 1.40
N LYS A 132 5.63 -31.72 1.15
CA LYS A 132 4.62 -31.52 0.10
C LYS A 132 3.71 -30.34 0.40
N SER A 133 3.19 -30.23 1.63
CA SER A 133 2.38 -29.08 2.07
C SER A 133 3.15 -27.76 1.95
N LEU A 134 4.42 -27.79 2.35
CA LEU A 134 5.37 -26.69 2.24
C LEU A 134 5.55 -26.19 0.81
N LYS A 135 5.84 -27.11 -0.12
CA LYS A 135 6.00 -26.79 -1.54
C LYS A 135 4.72 -26.20 -2.14
N ASN A 136 3.56 -26.74 -1.75
CA ASN A 136 2.27 -26.22 -2.22
C ASN A 136 2.03 -24.79 -1.73
N GLN A 137 2.24 -24.52 -0.43
CA GLN A 137 2.09 -23.17 0.10
C GLN A 137 3.12 -22.19 -0.49
N ASN A 138 4.37 -22.60 -0.68
CA ASN A 138 5.37 -21.76 -1.34
C ASN A 138 4.95 -21.41 -2.77
N THR A 139 4.38 -22.36 -3.51
CA THR A 139 3.85 -22.12 -4.86
C THR A 139 2.68 -21.14 -4.84
N ASN A 140 1.75 -21.27 -3.89
CA ASN A 140 0.65 -20.32 -3.72
C ASN A 140 1.15 -18.91 -3.39
N ILE A 141 2.17 -18.78 -2.52
CA ILE A 141 2.73 -17.46 -2.19
C ILE A 141 3.45 -16.86 -3.41
N LYS A 142 4.17 -17.66 -4.21
CA LYS A 142 4.79 -17.19 -5.46
C LYS A 142 3.73 -16.67 -6.44
N GLN A 143 2.61 -17.38 -6.55
CA GLN A 143 1.47 -16.92 -7.34
C GLN A 143 0.93 -15.59 -6.79
N LEU A 144 0.75 -15.46 -5.47
CA LEU A 144 0.31 -14.21 -4.85
C LEU A 144 1.27 -13.04 -5.08
N VAL A 145 2.59 -13.26 -5.08
CA VAL A 145 3.59 -12.23 -5.44
C VAL A 145 3.39 -11.75 -6.87
N SER A 146 3.18 -12.69 -7.80
CA SER A 146 2.89 -12.36 -9.20
C SER A 146 1.56 -11.61 -9.37
N ASP A 147 0.49 -12.12 -8.75
CA ASP A 147 -0.86 -11.57 -8.86
C ASP A 147 -0.96 -10.16 -8.25
N ASN A 148 -0.17 -9.88 -7.21
CA ASN A 148 -0.09 -8.57 -6.56
C ASN A 148 0.93 -7.62 -7.20
N TRP A 149 1.46 -7.93 -8.39
CA TRP A 149 2.41 -7.08 -9.12
C TRP A 149 3.66 -6.71 -8.30
N CYS A 150 4.04 -7.58 -7.37
CA CYS A 150 5.23 -7.40 -6.56
C CYS A 150 6.48 -7.70 -7.40
N ARG A 151 7.58 -7.02 -7.08
CA ARG A 151 8.88 -7.33 -7.67
C ARG A 151 9.36 -8.69 -7.14
N ASP A 152 9.83 -9.52 -8.06
CA ASP A 152 10.43 -10.81 -7.76
C ASP A 152 11.88 -10.58 -7.33
N PHE A 153 12.25 -11.11 -6.17
CA PHE A 153 13.62 -11.09 -5.68
C PHE A 153 14.23 -12.49 -5.89
N PRO A 154 15.45 -12.61 -6.43
CA PRO A 154 16.06 -13.92 -6.66
C PRO A 154 16.15 -14.75 -5.38
N GLU A 155 15.71 -16.01 -5.44
CA GLU A 155 15.65 -16.95 -4.31
C GLU A 155 17.02 -17.21 -3.64
N THR A 156 18.12 -16.93 -4.35
CA THR A 156 19.49 -17.10 -3.88
C THR A 156 20.01 -15.93 -3.05
N ASP A 157 19.33 -14.79 -3.03
CA ASP A 157 19.79 -13.61 -2.28
C ASP A 157 19.37 -13.71 -0.81
N THR A 158 20.19 -14.42 -0.02
CA THR A 158 19.99 -14.50 1.43
C THR A 158 20.15 -13.16 2.15
N ASN A 159 20.80 -12.18 1.51
CA ASN A 159 21.15 -10.89 2.08
C ASN A 159 20.10 -9.80 1.84
N THR A 160 19.09 -10.03 1.00
CA THR A 160 18.01 -9.06 0.77
C THR A 160 17.31 -8.72 2.08
N ASN A 161 17.43 -7.47 2.53
CA ASN A 161 16.81 -7.01 3.76
C ASN A 161 15.49 -6.28 3.43
N PHE A 162 14.39 -7.04 3.37
CA PHE A 162 13.08 -6.49 3.02
C PHE A 162 12.61 -5.39 3.97
N LYS A 163 13.05 -5.40 5.23
CA LYS A 163 12.80 -4.30 6.16
C LYS A 163 13.46 -3.00 5.70
N VAL A 164 14.73 -3.03 5.29
CA VAL A 164 15.44 -1.85 4.78
C VAL A 164 14.84 -1.38 3.46
N ILE A 165 14.54 -2.32 2.55
CA ILE A 165 13.92 -1.98 1.27
C ILE A 165 12.54 -1.34 1.48
N LEU A 166 11.71 -1.92 2.35
CA LEU A 166 10.41 -1.37 2.69
C LEU A 166 10.53 0.01 3.35
N LEU A 167 11.50 0.18 4.25
CA LEU A 167 11.78 1.44 4.92
C LEU A 167 12.04 2.53 3.88
N ASP A 168 13.03 2.33 3.02
CA ASP A 168 13.46 3.33 2.04
C ASP A 168 12.35 3.67 1.06
N ASN A 169 11.67 2.65 0.53
CA ASN A 169 10.60 2.85 -0.43
C ASN A 169 9.38 3.53 0.21
N ALA A 170 8.96 3.13 1.41
CA ALA A 170 7.82 3.76 2.09
C ALA A 170 8.13 5.20 2.54
N PHE A 171 9.37 5.48 2.99
CA PHE A 171 9.80 6.84 3.29
C PHE A 171 9.85 7.72 2.04
N ARG A 172 10.31 7.19 0.90
CA ARG A 172 10.26 7.89 -0.39
C ARG A 172 8.83 8.29 -0.74
N GLN A 173 7.88 7.34 -0.71
CA GLN A 173 6.48 7.63 -1.04
C GLN A 173 5.86 8.64 -0.09
N ASN A 174 6.11 8.51 1.22
CA ASN A 174 5.61 9.46 2.21
C ASN A 174 6.24 10.85 2.06
N CYS A 175 7.51 10.93 1.66
CA CYS A 175 8.18 12.19 1.37
C CYS A 175 7.52 12.89 0.17
N ILE A 176 7.34 12.18 -0.95
CA ILE A 176 6.70 12.72 -2.16
C ILE A 176 5.27 13.18 -1.84
N TYR A 177 4.48 12.32 -1.18
CA TYR A 177 3.11 12.64 -0.80
C TYR A 177 3.02 13.85 0.12
N ARG A 178 3.92 13.99 1.10
CA ARG A 178 3.94 15.15 1.99
C ARG A 178 4.27 16.45 1.24
N HIS A 179 5.23 16.42 0.31
CA HIS A 179 5.51 17.58 -0.54
C HIS A 179 4.30 17.92 -1.42
N TYR A 180 3.59 16.91 -1.93
CA TYR A 180 2.36 17.11 -2.67
C TYR A 180 1.26 17.77 -1.82
N LEU A 181 1.06 17.31 -0.58
CA LEU A 181 0.10 17.90 0.35
C LEU A 181 0.45 19.36 0.69
N ASN A 182 1.73 19.67 0.90
CA ASN A 182 2.19 21.06 1.09
C ASN A 182 1.91 21.92 -0.14
N TYR A 183 2.11 21.39 -1.34
CA TYR A 183 1.74 22.05 -2.59
C TYR A 183 0.23 22.34 -2.63
N MET A 184 -0.61 21.34 -2.31
CA MET A 184 -2.05 21.51 -2.27
C MET A 184 -2.50 22.58 -1.26
N ASP A 185 -1.92 22.57 -0.05
CA ASP A 185 -2.20 23.56 0.99
C ASP A 185 -1.83 24.98 0.53
N ASN A 186 -0.63 25.15 -0.03
CA ASN A 186 -0.19 26.43 -0.60
C ASN A 186 -1.07 26.86 -1.77
N TYR A 187 -1.50 25.94 -2.62
CA TYR A 187 -2.37 26.22 -3.75
C TYR A 187 -3.75 26.72 -3.26
N LEU A 188 -4.36 26.05 -2.28
CA LEU A 188 -5.66 26.42 -1.71
C LEU A 188 -5.62 27.80 -1.04
N LYS A 189 -4.54 28.11 -0.31
CA LYS A 189 -4.35 29.41 0.35
C LYS A 189 -4.23 30.57 -0.64
N ASN A 190 -3.60 30.34 -1.80
CA ASN A 190 -3.26 31.39 -2.76
C ASN A 190 -4.23 31.51 -3.95
N ASN A 191 -4.98 30.46 -4.30
CA ASN A 191 -5.85 30.42 -5.49
C ASN A 191 -7.34 30.26 -5.18
N ILE A 192 -7.80 30.97 -4.15
CA ILE A 192 -9.15 30.92 -3.57
C ILE A 192 -10.26 31.07 -4.63
N ASN A 193 -10.11 32.03 -5.53
CA ASN A 193 -11.11 32.35 -6.54
C ASN A 193 -11.24 31.25 -7.61
N VAL A 194 -10.19 30.46 -7.85
CA VAL A 194 -10.19 29.42 -8.90
C VAL A 194 -10.76 28.10 -8.35
N THR A 195 -10.46 27.79 -7.09
CA THR A 195 -10.88 26.54 -6.44
C THR A 195 -12.39 26.48 -6.18
N PHE A 196 -13.01 27.59 -5.81
CA PHE A 196 -14.43 27.61 -5.41
C PHE A 196 -15.38 28.23 -6.44
N ALA A 197 -14.88 28.90 -7.49
CA ALA A 197 -15.72 29.39 -8.57
C ALA A 197 -16.22 28.30 -9.52
N LYS A 198 -15.56 27.12 -9.57
CA LYS A 198 -15.97 26.01 -10.44
C LYS A 198 -17.33 25.39 -10.07
N ASN A 199 -17.77 25.52 -8.81
CA ASN A 199 -18.94 24.79 -8.31
C ASN A 199 -20.17 25.66 -7.99
N SER A 200 -20.10 26.99 -8.13
CA SER A 200 -21.25 27.85 -7.84
C SER A 200 -21.32 29.09 -8.72
N TRP A 201 -22.39 29.20 -9.51
CA TRP A 201 -22.82 30.42 -10.22
C TRP A 201 -23.26 31.55 -9.29
N LYS A 202 -23.05 31.39 -7.98
CA LYS A 202 -23.29 32.41 -6.96
C LYS A 202 -21.93 32.80 -6.37
N PRO A 203 -21.63 34.11 -6.26
CA PRO A 203 -20.46 34.55 -5.50
C PRO A 203 -20.63 34.03 -4.06
N LEU A 204 -19.71 33.16 -3.63
CA LEU A 204 -19.63 32.73 -2.24
C LEU A 204 -19.32 33.95 -1.37
N ASP A 205 -19.98 34.07 -0.22
CA ASP A 205 -19.62 35.06 0.78
C ASP A 205 -18.17 34.84 1.23
N SER A 206 -17.44 35.94 1.47
CA SER A 206 -16.04 35.94 1.88
C SER A 206 -15.81 35.13 3.15
N LYS A 207 -16.79 35.12 4.07
CA LYS A 207 -16.74 34.38 5.33
C LYS A 207 -16.86 32.87 5.11
N THR A 208 -17.83 32.44 4.28
CA THR A 208 -18.01 31.02 3.92
C THR A 208 -16.80 30.47 3.18
N THR A 209 -16.19 31.28 2.31
CA THR A 209 -14.97 30.90 1.58
C THR A 209 -13.77 30.74 2.52
N SER A 210 -13.60 31.68 3.46
CA SER A 210 -12.56 31.62 4.50
C SER A 210 -12.69 30.38 5.40
N ASP A 211 -13.91 30.04 5.82
CA ASP A 211 -14.17 28.88 6.67
C ASP A 211 -13.92 27.55 5.92
N LEU A 212 -14.26 27.48 4.62
CA LEU A 212 -13.95 26.31 3.78
C LEU A 212 -12.44 26.12 3.59
N ILE A 213 -11.69 27.19 3.35
CA ILE A 213 -10.22 27.12 3.25
C ILE A 213 -9.64 26.61 4.56
N LYS A 214 -10.01 27.21 5.69
CA LYS A 214 -9.51 26.79 7.00
C LYS A 214 -9.76 25.31 7.23
N LYS A 215 -10.97 24.83 6.92
CA LYS A 215 -11.30 23.41 7.01
C LYS A 215 -10.38 22.56 6.14
N SER A 216 -10.25 22.88 4.85
CA SER A 216 -9.39 22.11 3.93
C SER A 216 -7.91 22.13 4.33
N THR A 217 -7.39 23.26 4.81
CA THR A 217 -6.01 23.35 5.29
C THR A 217 -5.81 22.53 6.57
N THR A 218 -6.79 22.55 7.49
CA THR A 218 -6.77 21.69 8.68
C THR A 218 -6.85 20.20 8.32
N ASP A 219 -7.67 19.83 7.33
CA ASP A 219 -7.76 18.45 6.85
C ASP A 219 -6.41 17.99 6.27
N ILE A 220 -5.73 18.84 5.49
CA ILE A 220 -4.38 18.55 4.95
C ILE A 220 -3.35 18.40 6.07
N ASP A 221 -3.29 19.35 7.02
CA ASP A 221 -2.37 19.28 8.16
C ASP A 221 -2.61 18.01 8.99
N SER A 222 -3.88 17.65 9.20
CA SER A 222 -4.26 16.44 9.91
C SER A 222 -3.80 15.18 9.18
N GLU A 223 -3.89 15.16 7.85
CA GLU A 223 -3.45 14.04 7.00
C GLU A 223 -1.92 13.91 6.95
N ILE A 224 -1.18 15.02 6.96
CA ILE A 224 0.30 15.00 7.07
C ILE A 224 0.72 14.35 8.40
N ILE A 225 0.06 14.71 9.50
CA ILE A 225 0.36 14.13 10.82
C ILE A 225 -0.08 12.65 10.85
N HIS A 226 -1.28 12.35 10.34
CA HIS A 226 -1.84 11.01 10.33
C HIS A 226 -0.98 10.04 9.52
N SER A 227 -0.64 10.38 8.28
CA SER A 227 0.19 9.55 7.38
C SER A 227 1.55 9.21 8.00
N ASN A 228 2.22 10.18 8.64
CA ASN A 228 3.50 9.95 9.31
C ASN A 228 3.37 9.02 10.52
N ASN A 229 2.33 9.20 11.35
CA ASN A 229 2.11 8.35 12.51
C ASN A 229 1.74 6.92 12.11
N THR A 230 0.85 6.78 11.14
CA THR A 230 0.43 5.48 10.61
C THR A 230 1.60 4.75 9.97
N LEU A 231 2.45 5.43 9.19
CA LEU A 231 3.65 4.83 8.59
C LEU A 231 4.61 4.29 9.66
N LYS A 232 4.90 5.09 10.70
CA LYS A 232 5.76 4.64 11.81
C LYS A 232 5.20 3.41 12.49
N GLN A 233 3.90 3.40 12.78
CA GLN A 233 3.24 2.23 13.38
C GLN A 233 3.33 1.03 12.45
N ALA A 234 3.01 1.17 11.17
CA ALA A 234 3.06 0.10 10.18
C ALA A 234 4.46 -0.53 10.08
N LEU A 235 5.52 0.29 10.11
CA LEU A 235 6.91 -0.20 10.12
C LEU A 235 7.24 -1.02 11.37
N VAL A 236 6.73 -0.62 12.54
CA VAL A 236 6.88 -1.40 13.78
C VAL A 236 6.14 -2.73 13.65
N TRP A 237 4.88 -2.72 13.20
CA TRP A 237 4.10 -3.94 12.95
C TRP A 237 4.79 -4.89 11.97
N TYR A 238 5.37 -4.35 10.90
CA TYR A 238 6.14 -5.15 9.94
C TYR A 238 7.38 -5.77 10.57
N SER A 239 8.12 -5.02 11.39
CA SER A 239 9.28 -5.55 12.11
C SER A 239 8.91 -6.68 13.08
N GLU A 240 7.79 -6.53 13.80
CA GLU A 240 7.27 -7.59 14.68
C GLU A 240 6.84 -8.81 13.87
N PHE A 241 6.16 -8.61 12.74
CA PHE A 241 5.81 -9.68 11.81
C PHE A 241 7.05 -10.45 11.34
N GLU A 242 8.09 -9.78 10.84
CA GLU A 242 9.30 -10.43 10.34
C GLU A 242 9.99 -11.26 11.44
N ASN A 243 10.04 -10.75 12.66
CA ASN A 243 10.67 -11.40 13.81
C ASN A 243 9.89 -12.62 14.32
N THR A 244 8.56 -12.64 14.18
CA THR A 244 7.69 -13.66 14.78
C THR A 244 7.17 -14.69 13.77
N TYR A 245 7.13 -14.35 12.48
CA TYR A 245 6.49 -15.20 11.48
C TYR A 245 7.15 -16.58 11.33
N TRP A 246 8.47 -16.68 11.46
CA TRP A 246 9.15 -17.99 11.41
C TRP A 246 8.71 -18.92 12.55
N ILE A 247 8.43 -18.38 13.75
CA ILE A 247 7.90 -19.15 14.88
C ILE A 247 6.50 -19.64 14.55
N HIS A 248 5.66 -18.78 13.98
CA HIS A 248 4.32 -19.16 13.55
C HIS A 248 4.35 -20.32 12.55
N VAL A 249 5.25 -20.25 11.57
CA VAL A 249 5.44 -21.33 10.59
C VAL A 249 5.92 -22.62 11.28
N LEU A 250 6.83 -22.56 12.27
CA LEU A 250 7.25 -23.73 13.05
C LEU A 250 6.12 -24.34 13.89
N LEU A 251 5.28 -23.51 14.52
CA LEU A 251 4.14 -23.99 15.30
C LEU A 251 3.11 -24.71 14.42
N LEU A 252 2.88 -24.23 13.20
CA LEU A 252 2.05 -24.92 12.22
C LEU A 252 2.59 -26.34 11.91
N PHE A 253 3.92 -26.51 11.84
CA PHE A 253 4.51 -27.84 11.67
C PHE A 253 4.28 -28.75 12.86
N ILE A 254 4.60 -28.28 14.07
CA ILE A 254 4.44 -29.07 15.29
C ILE A 254 2.98 -29.51 15.46
N TYR A 255 2.04 -28.62 15.15
CA TYR A 255 0.61 -28.91 15.24
C TYR A 255 0.17 -29.97 14.22
N ASP A 256 0.57 -29.84 12.95
CA ASP A 256 0.22 -30.82 11.90
C ASP A 256 0.80 -32.21 12.22
N ASP A 257 2.03 -32.28 12.75
CA ASP A 257 2.64 -33.54 13.19
C ASP A 257 1.92 -34.15 14.37
N PHE A 258 1.52 -33.35 15.35
CA PHE A 258 0.72 -33.81 16.48
C PHE A 258 -0.62 -34.41 16.02
N ILE A 259 -1.33 -33.74 15.10
CA ILE A 259 -2.60 -34.23 14.57
C ILE A 259 -2.42 -35.54 13.80
N LYS A 260 -1.36 -35.64 12.98
CA LYS A 260 -1.04 -36.88 12.26
C LYS A 260 -0.69 -38.02 13.22
N MET A 261 0.13 -37.77 14.24
CA MET A 261 0.47 -38.77 15.26
C MET A 261 -0.79 -39.24 15.99
N ARG A 262 -1.67 -38.33 16.39
CA ARG A 262 -2.96 -38.64 17.02
C ARG A 262 -3.85 -39.50 16.11
N ASN A 263 -3.96 -39.14 14.83
CA ASN A 263 -4.78 -39.89 13.87
C ASN A 263 -4.22 -41.29 13.60
N ASN A 264 -2.90 -41.43 13.50
CA ASN A 264 -2.26 -42.74 13.37
C ASN A 264 -2.46 -43.58 14.62
N LEU A 265 -2.29 -43.00 15.82
CA LEU A 265 -2.56 -43.69 17.08
C LEU A 265 -4.03 -44.15 17.16
N ASN A 266 -4.99 -43.31 16.77
CA ASN A 266 -6.41 -43.70 16.70
C ASN A 266 -6.64 -44.87 15.73
N LYS A 267 -5.96 -44.89 14.58
CA LYS A 267 -6.03 -46.01 13.63
C LYS A 267 -5.45 -47.30 14.20
N PHE A 268 -4.44 -47.24 15.06
CA PHE A 268 -3.88 -48.42 15.74
C PHE A 268 -4.75 -48.88 16.92
N LEU A 269 -5.30 -47.94 17.70
CA LEU A 269 -6.11 -48.23 18.88
C LEU A 269 -7.51 -48.74 18.54
N ASN A 270 -8.12 -48.32 17.41
CA ASN A 270 -9.45 -48.78 17.01
C ASN A 270 -9.55 -50.31 16.74
N PRO A 271 -8.62 -50.94 15.99
CA PRO A 271 -8.60 -52.39 15.86
C PRO A 271 -8.30 -53.11 17.18
N LEU A 272 -7.42 -52.54 18.02
CA LEU A 272 -7.09 -53.10 19.33
C LEU A 272 -8.30 -53.07 20.28
N SER A 273 -9.08 -51.99 20.29
CA SER A 273 -10.31 -51.89 21.08
C SER A 273 -11.36 -52.90 20.59
N GLN A 274 -11.50 -53.09 19.27
CA GLN A 274 -12.36 -54.13 18.71
C GLN A 274 -11.90 -55.55 19.07
N LEU A 275 -10.59 -55.81 19.14
CA LEU A 275 -10.03 -57.07 19.62
C LEU A 275 -10.35 -57.29 21.10
N TYR A 276 -10.19 -56.26 21.94
CA TYR A 276 -10.50 -56.31 23.37
C TYR A 276 -11.98 -56.55 23.65
N TYR A 277 -12.90 -56.08 22.81
CA TYR A 277 -14.33 -56.41 22.94
C TYR A 277 -14.67 -57.84 22.49
N LYS A 278 -13.89 -58.42 21.56
CA LYS A 278 -14.13 -59.79 21.03
C LYS A 278 -13.54 -60.90 21.90
N ILE A 279 -12.42 -60.65 22.59
CA ILE A 279 -11.76 -61.64 23.47
C ILE A 279 -12.66 -62.11 24.63
N PRO A 280 -13.29 -61.23 25.43
CA PRO A 280 -14.18 -61.67 26.51
C PRO A 280 -15.48 -62.30 25.97
N GLN A 281 -15.90 -62.02 24.73
CA GLN A 281 -17.04 -62.72 24.11
C GLN A 281 -16.69 -64.12 23.59
N ALA A 282 -15.42 -64.39 23.30
CA ALA A 282 -14.94 -65.71 22.90
C ALA A 282 -14.63 -66.62 24.10
N GLN A 283 -14.33 -66.04 25.28
CA GLN A 283 -14.05 -66.79 26.51
C GLN A 283 -15.31 -67.20 27.30
N TRP A 284 -16.50 -66.76 26.88
CA TRP A 284 -17.80 -67.12 27.47
C TRP A 284 -18.65 -68.01 26.53
N LYS A 285 -17.99 -68.84 25.72
CA LYS A 285 -18.57 -70.00 25.01
C LYS A 285 -17.88 -71.26 25.46
#